data_AF-A0A5C4LRM4-F1
#
_entry.id   AF-A0A5C4LRM4-F1
#
_cell.length_a   1.000
_cell.length_b   1.000
_cell.length_c   1.000
_cell.angle_alpha   90.00
_cell.angle_beta   90.00
_cell.angle_gamma   90.00
#
_symmetry.space_group_name_H-M   'P 1'
#
loop_
_entity.id
_entity.type
_entity.pdbx_description
1 polymer ?
#
loop_
_entity_poly.entity_id
_entity_poly.type
_entity_poly.pdbx_seq_one_letter_code
_entity_poly.pdbx_strand_id
1 'polypeptide(L)' 'MSSDTEKHQQLLSALRAAQGKGDGSFEEAVTRAFEHVFEHLERLNSHVSQGGPDGEDRHLKPGESPTLR' A
#
# COMPACT_ATOMS: atom_id res chain seq x y z
N MET A 1 -0.28 11.95 0.72
CA MET A 1 -0.99 10.92 1.49
C MET A 1 -2.53 11.07 1.43
N SER A 2 -3.13 12.28 1.37
CA SER A 2 -4.61 12.40 1.25
C SER A 2 -5.23 11.77 -0.01
N SER A 3 -4.53 11.81 -1.14
CA SER A 3 -5.06 11.32 -2.43
C SER A 3 -5.25 9.79 -2.49
N ASP A 4 -4.52 9.02 -1.68
CA ASP A 4 -4.58 7.57 -1.68
C ASP A 4 -5.80 7.07 -0.88
N THR A 5 -6.10 7.73 0.24
CA THR A 5 -7.31 7.49 1.03
C THR A 5 -8.59 7.75 0.25
N GLU A 6 -8.63 8.82 -0.57
CA GLU A 6 -9.77 9.12 -1.44
C GLU A 6 -9.96 8.03 -2.50
N LYS A 7 -8.87 7.53 -3.10
CA LYS A 7 -8.91 6.45 -4.09
C LYS A 7 -9.38 5.13 -3.47
N HIS A 8 -8.98 4.82 -2.24
CA HIS A 8 -9.52 3.68 -1.48
C HIS A 8 -11.03 3.78 -1.26
N GLN A 9 -11.55 4.95 -0.88
CA GLN A 9 -13.00 5.15 -0.68
C GLN A 9 -13.78 4.97 -1.99
N GLN A 10 -13.23 5.43 -3.12
CA GLN A 10 -13.82 5.24 -4.43
C GLN A 10 -13.85 3.76 -4.84
N LEU A 11 -12.75 3.03 -4.65
CA LEU A 11 -12.68 1.59 -4.95
C LEU A 11 -13.65 0.78 -4.08
N LEU A 12 -13.72 1.08 -2.79
CA LEU A 12 -14.68 0.43 -1.88
C LEU A 12 -16.12 0.74 -2.26
N SER A 13 -16.41 1.97 -2.67
CA SER A 13 -17.74 2.38 -3.13
C SER A 13 -18.11 1.66 -4.43
N ALA A 14 -17.17 1.50 -5.37
CA ALA A 14 -17.37 0.75 -6.61
C ALA A 14 -17.66 -0.74 -6.35
N LEU A 15 -16.92 -1.38 -5.44
CA LEU A 15 -17.16 -2.76 -5.04
C LEU A 15 -18.56 -2.95 -4.46
N ARG A 16 -18.97 -2.07 -3.53
CA ARG A 16 -20.32 -2.13 -2.94
C ARG A 16 -21.42 -1.88 -3.96
N ALA A 17 -21.20 -0.95 -4.89
CA ALA A 17 -22.17 -0.64 -5.95
C ALA A 17 -22.29 -1.75 -7.00
N ALA A 18 -21.25 -2.58 -7.16
CA ALA A 18 -21.23 -3.69 -8.12
C ALA A 18 -21.70 -5.03 -7.53
N GLN A 19 -21.66 -5.17 -6.21
CA GLN A 19 -22.01 -6.40 -5.51
C GLN A 19 -23.43 -6.86 -5.87
N GLY A 20 -23.55 -8.11 -6.35
CA GLY A 20 -24.82 -8.75 -6.66
C GLY A 20 -25.48 -8.34 -7.98
N LYS A 21 -24.86 -7.48 -8.79
CA LYS A 21 -25.41 -7.09 -10.10
C LYS A 21 -25.37 -8.20 -11.16
N GLY A 22 -24.42 -9.13 -11.07
CA GLY A 22 -24.31 -10.27 -12.00
C GLY A 22 -23.99 -9.88 -13.45
N ASP A 23 -23.52 -8.66 -13.67
CA ASP A 23 -23.25 -8.04 -14.97
C ASP A 23 -21.74 -7.94 -15.29
N GLY A 24 -20.88 -8.54 -14.46
CA GLY A 24 -19.41 -8.45 -14.59
C GLY A 24 -18.78 -7.22 -13.93
N SER A 25 -19.60 -6.26 -13.46
CA SER A 25 -19.09 -5.03 -12.85
C SER A 25 -18.34 -5.27 -11.54
N PHE A 26 -18.65 -6.37 -10.85
CA PHE A 26 -17.99 -6.73 -9.59
C PHE A 26 -16.57 -7.22 -9.86
N GLU A 27 -16.40 -8.12 -10.83
CA GLU A 27 -15.11 -8.66 -11.28
C GLU A 27 -14.19 -7.52 -11.77
N GLU A 28 -14.75 -6.57 -12.52
CA GLU A 28 -14.02 -5.36 -12.96
C GLU A 28 -13.60 -4.49 -11.77
N ALA A 29 -14.51 -4.23 -10.82
CA ALA A 29 -14.21 -3.43 -9.63
C ALA A 29 -13.14 -4.10 -8.74
N VAL A 30 -13.19 -5.43 -8.60
CA VAL A 30 -12.19 -6.23 -7.87
C VAL A 30 -10.83 -6.13 -8.54
N THR A 31 -10.78 -6.29 -9.87
CA THR A 31 -9.52 -6.20 -10.62
C THR A 31 -8.85 -4.85 -10.43
N ARG A 32 -9.61 -3.75 -10.59
CA ARG A 32 -9.11 -2.38 -10.36
C ARG A 32 -8.65 -2.13 -8.93
N ALA A 33 -9.33 -2.71 -7.95
CA ALA A 33 -8.93 -2.58 -6.55
C ALA A 33 -7.59 -3.27 -6.29
N PHE A 34 -7.39 -4.48 -6.83
CA PHE A 34 -6.12 -5.19 -6.68
C PHE A 34 -4.97 -4.54 -7.44
N GLU A 35 -5.20 -4.05 -8.67
CA GLU A 35 -4.21 -3.27 -9.42
C GLU A 35 -3.69 -2.09 -8.60
N HIS A 36 -4.60 -1.35 -7.97
CA HIS A 36 -4.23 -0.22 -7.12
C HIS A 36 -3.43 -0.64 -5.88
N VAL A 37 -3.81 -1.75 -5.23
CA VAL A 37 -3.06 -2.28 -4.08
C VAL A 37 -1.65 -2.68 -4.49
N PHE A 38 -1.48 -3.38 -5.62
CA PHE A 38 -0.15 -3.77 -6.09
C PHE A 38 0.71 -2.57 -6.47
N GLU A 39 0.13 -1.56 -7.15
CA GLU A 39 0.81 -0.30 -7.42
C GLU A 39 1.25 0.41 -6.13
N HIS A 40 0.39 0.41 -5.10
CA HIS A 40 0.71 1.02 -3.81
C HIS A 40 1.82 0.26 -3.09
N LEU A 41 1.80 -1.08 -3.11
CA LEU A 41 2.86 -1.91 -2.52
C LEU A 41 4.20 -1.74 -3.25
N GLU A 42 4.19 -1.65 -4.58
CA GLU A 42 5.38 -1.41 -5.39
C GLU A 42 6.00 -0.05 -5.06
N ARG A 43 5.18 1.01 -4.97
CA ARG A 43 5.64 2.34 -4.55
C ARG A 43 6.18 2.34 -3.13
N LEU A 44 5.54 1.64 -2.20
CA LEU A 44 6.04 1.54 -0.84
C LEU A 44 7.42 0.88 -0.81
N ASN A 45 7.60 -0.20 -1.57
CA ASN A 45 8.87 -0.91 -1.67
C ASN A 45 9.96 -0.09 -2.38
N SER A 46 9.59 0.69 -3.40
CA SER A 46 10.50 1.61 -4.09
C SER A 46 10.91 2.80 -3.20
N HIS A 47 10.00 3.31 -2.37
CA HIS A 47 10.28 4.34 -1.37
C HIS A 47 11.19 3.83 -0.24
N VAL A 48 11.02 2.58 0.21
CA VAL A 48 11.96 1.91 1.13
C VAL A 48 13.35 1.79 0.49
N SER A 49 13.42 1.57 -0.83
CA SER A 49 14.68 1.51 -1.58
C SER A 49 15.31 2.89 -1.88
N GLN A 50 14.54 3.99 -1.84
CA GLN A 50 15.02 5.37 -2.00
C GLN A 50 15.20 6.14 -0.68
N GLY A 51 14.96 5.50 0.47
CA GLY A 51 15.09 6.11 1.79
C GLY A 51 16.55 6.25 2.25
N GLY A 52 17.21 7.34 1.91
CA GLY A 52 18.23 7.96 2.77
C GLY A 52 17.66 9.24 3.40
N PRO A 53 18.13 9.76 4.56
CA PRO A 53 19.10 9.27 5.54
C PRO A 53 18.48 9.04 6.94
N ASP A 54 17.19 8.66 7.02
CA ASP A 54 16.54 8.23 8.28
C ASP A 54 16.13 6.74 8.24
N GLY A 55 16.45 6.06 7.13
CA GLY A 55 16.40 4.60 6.99
C GLY A 55 17.66 3.96 7.57
N GLU A 56 17.98 4.27 8.83
CA GLU A 56 18.98 3.49 9.53
C GLU A 56 18.38 2.11 9.86
N ASP A 57 18.73 1.12 9.02
CA ASP A 57 19.48 0.00 9.57
C ASP A 57 20.55 0.62 10.49
N ARG A 58 20.22 0.83 11.77
CA ARG A 58 21.19 1.33 12.75
C ARG A 58 22.21 0.23 12.90
N HIS A 59 23.25 0.29 12.07
CA HIS A 59 24.49 -0.37 12.38
C HIS A 59 24.90 0.15 13.75
N LEU A 60 24.80 -0.73 14.75
CA LEU A 60 25.27 -0.48 16.10
C LEU A 60 26.69 0.09 15.98
N LYS A 61 26.91 1.27 16.55
CA LYS A 61 28.27 1.82 16.60
C LYS A 61 29.15 0.81 17.36
N PRO A 62 30.46 0.70 17.05
CA PRO A 62 31.33 -0.24 17.76
C PRO A 62 31.27 0.02 19.27
N GLY A 63 30.62 -0.89 20.02
CA GLY A 63 30.39 -0.76 21.47
C GLY A 63 28.94 -0.55 21.90
N GLU A 64 27.97 -0.48 20.98
CA GLU A 64 26.55 -0.34 21.33
C GLU A 64 25.90 -1.72 21.52
N SER A 65 25.32 -1.95 22.70
CA SER A 65 24.63 -3.20 23.02
C SER A 65 23.25 -3.23 22.35
N PRO A 66 22.85 -4.34 21.70
CA PRO A 66 21.52 -4.49 21.14
C PRO A 66 20.53 -4.62 22.29
N THR A 67 19.98 -3.50 22.77
CA THR A 67 18.76 -3.57 23.59
C THR A 67 17.64 -4.07 22.70
N LEU A 68 17.13 -5.26 23.01
CA LEU A 68 15.96 -5.83 22.37
C LEU A 68 14.76 -4.90 22.58
N ARG A 69 14.42 -4.19 21.49
CA ARG A 69 13.14 -3.54 21.13
C ARG A 69 12.46 -2.64 22.16
#